data_AF-A0A2W6U1L7-F1
#
_entry.id   AF-A0A2W6U1L7-F1
#
_cell.length_a   1.000
_cell.length_b   1.000
_cell.length_c   1.000
_cell.angle_alpha   90.00
_cell.angle_beta   90.00
_cell.angle_gamma   90.00
#
_symmetry.space_group_name_H-M   'P 1'
#
loop_
_entity.id
_entity.type
_entity.pdbx_description
1 polymer ?
#
loop_
_entity_poly.entity_id
_entity_poly.type
_entity_poly.pdbx_seq_one_letter_code
_entity_poly.pdbx_strand_id
1 'polypeptide(L)' 'MASNRTTEEFRISDPRTNDRIRVPEVRLVGPNGEQVGVVRIEAALRLAQEADLDLVEVAP' A
#
# COMPACT_ATOMS: atom_id res chain seq x y z
N MET A 1 -7.73 -41.08 -11.54
CA MET A 1 -6.96 -39.95 -12.09
C MET A 1 -7.15 -38.78 -11.14
N ALA A 2 -6.36 -38.73 -10.06
CA ALA A 2 -6.47 -37.71 -9.02
C ALA A 2 -5.35 -36.69 -9.23
N SER A 3 -5.70 -35.41 -9.34
CA SER A 3 -4.81 -34.32 -8.95
C SER A 3 -5.63 -33.03 -8.85
N ASN A 4 -6.29 -32.84 -7.70
CA ASN A 4 -6.65 -31.49 -7.26
C ASN A 4 -5.34 -30.83 -6.83
N ARG A 5 -4.80 -29.93 -7.66
CA ARG A 5 -3.75 -29.03 -7.21
C ARG A 5 -4.39 -27.98 -6.31
N THR A 6 -4.18 -28.18 -5.00
CA THR A 6 -4.39 -27.22 -3.93
C THR A 6 -3.83 -25.87 -4.34
N THR A 7 -4.70 -24.87 -4.52
CA THR A 7 -4.32 -23.47 -4.56
C THR A 7 -3.64 -23.18 -3.23
N GLU A 8 -2.31 -23.02 -3.23
CA GLU A 8 -1.65 -22.39 -2.09
C GLU A 8 -2.26 -20.98 -1.98
N GLU A 9 -3.11 -20.79 -0.99
CA GLU A 9 -3.49 -19.48 -0.51
C GLU A 9 -2.19 -18.79 -0.12
N PHE A 10 -1.63 -18.01 -1.05
CA PHE A 10 -0.62 -17.02 -0.74
C PHE A 10 -1.20 -16.27 0.45
N ARG A 11 -0.59 -16.43 1.63
CA ARG A 11 -1.03 -15.68 2.80
C ARG A 11 -0.68 -14.24 2.50
N ILE A 12 -1.60 -13.56 1.83
CA ILE A 12 -1.53 -12.12 1.61
C ILE A 12 -1.66 -11.56 3.02
N SER A 13 -0.53 -11.30 3.65
CA SER A 13 -0.49 -10.49 4.85
C SER A 13 -1.16 -9.18 4.49
N ASP A 14 -2.15 -8.78 5.30
CA ASP A 14 -2.85 -7.53 5.14
C ASP A 14 -1.84 -6.39 4.92
N PRO A 15 -1.97 -5.59 3.84
CA PRO A 15 -0.97 -4.58 3.50
C PRO A 15 -0.79 -3.58 4.65
N ARG A 16 0.43 -3.06 4.82
CA ARG A 16 0.67 -2.02 5.83
C ARG A 16 -0.10 -0.77 5.42
N THR A 17 -0.78 -0.19 6.39
CA THR A 17 -1.56 1.05 6.20
C THR A 17 -1.19 2.11 7.22
N ASN A 18 -1.22 3.37 6.81
CA ASN A 18 -1.07 4.55 7.68
C ASN A 18 0.14 4.42 8.64
N ASP A 19 -0.11 4.45 9.95
CA ASP A 19 0.92 4.38 11.00
C ASP A 19 1.70 3.05 11.04
N ARG A 20 1.24 2.01 10.33
CA ARG A 20 1.97 0.75 10.16
C ARG A 20 3.12 0.89 9.17
N ILE A 21 3.12 1.92 8.33
CA ILE A 21 4.18 2.22 7.36
C ILE A 21 5.30 2.98 8.07
N ARG A 22 6.49 2.38 8.16
CA ARG A 22 7.64 2.92 8.91
C ARG A 22 8.88 3.06 8.03
N VAL A 23 8.80 3.94 7.05
CA VAL A 23 9.90 4.31 6.14
C VAL A 23 10.00 5.83 6.05
N PRO A 24 11.18 6.41 5.75
CA PRO A 24 11.32 7.87 5.68
C PRO A 24 10.63 8.48 4.45
N GLU A 25 10.60 7.74 3.34
CA GLU A 25 10.06 8.21 2.05
C GLU A 25 9.32 7.09 1.33
N VAL A 26 8.35 7.47 0.50
CA VAL A 26 7.53 6.57 -0.31
C VAL A 26 7.37 7.12 -1.73
N ARG A 27 7.22 6.24 -2.71
CA ARG A 27 6.71 6.61 -4.03
C ARG A 27 5.19 6.63 -3.97
N LEU A 28 4.60 7.82 -4.03
CA LEU A 28 3.16 8.01 -3.88
C LEU A 28 2.45 7.97 -5.24
N VAL A 29 1.43 7.14 -5.32
CA VAL A 29 0.43 7.10 -6.39
C VAL A 29 -0.89 7.53 -5.78
N GLY A 30 -1.55 8.52 -6.38
CA GLY A 30 -2.83 9.00 -5.87
C GLY A 30 -4.02 8.18 -6.36
N PRO A 31 -5.24 8.45 -5.85
CA PRO A 31 -6.41 7.61 -6.03
C PRO A 31 -6.88 7.48 -7.49
N ASN A 32 -6.52 8.41 -8.38
CA ASN A 32 -6.87 8.35 -9.80
C ASN A 32 -5.73 7.80 -10.66
N GLY A 33 -4.68 7.24 -10.03
CA GLY A 33 -3.50 6.71 -10.71
C GLY A 33 -2.44 7.75 -11.04
N GLU A 34 -2.57 8.98 -10.53
CA GLU A 34 -1.57 10.03 -10.71
C GLU A 34 -0.26 9.68 -10.00
N GLN A 35 0.88 9.89 -10.68
CA GLN A 35 2.19 9.72 -10.07
C GLN A 35 2.62 11.04 -9.42
N VAL A 36 2.56 11.09 -8.09
CA VAL A 36 3.00 12.26 -7.31
C VAL A 36 4.52 12.30 -7.20
N GLY A 37 5.17 11.14 -7.17
CA GLY A 37 6.62 10.99 -7.08
C GLY A 37 7.09 10.47 -5.72
N VAL A 38 8.37 10.65 -5.40
CA VAL A 38 8.93 10.29 -4.09
C VAL A 38 8.71 11.44 -3.13
N VAL A 39 8.05 11.16 -2.00
CA VAL A 39 7.72 12.13 -0.96
C VAL A 39 8.02 11.56 0.43
N ARG A 40 8.18 12.44 1.42
CA ARG A 40 8.28 12.00 2.82
C ARG A 40 6.98 11.33 3.28
N ILE A 41 7.10 10.34 4.16
CA ILE A 41 5.93 9.61 4.66
C ILE A 41 4.89 10.53 5.32
N GLU A 42 5.31 11.60 6.03
CA GLU A 42 4.34 12.49 6.67
C GLU A 42 3.52 13.29 5.66
N ALA A 43 4.11 13.62 4.50
CA ALA A 43 3.39 14.29 3.42
C ALA A 43 2.36 13.34 2.78
N ALA A 44 2.73 12.08 2.55
CA ALA A 44 1.80 11.07 2.03
C ALA A 44 0.62 10.81 2.99
N LEU A 45 0.89 10.68 4.29
CA LEU A 45 -0.15 10.51 5.31
C LEU A 45 -1.10 11.71 5.37
N ARG A 46 -0.56 12.93 5.29
CA ARG A 46 -1.37 14.15 5.26
C ARG A 46 -2.26 14.22 4.02
N LEU A 47 -1.73 13.90 2.83
CA LEU A 47 -2.50 13.89 1.59
C LEU A 47 -3.63 12.85 1.63
N ALA A 48 -3.36 11.67 2.19
CA ALA A 48 -4.38 10.65 2.39
C ALA A 48 -5.48 11.15 3.35
N GLN A 49 -5.10 11.77 4.48
CA GLN A 49 -6.04 12.36 5.43
C GLN A 49 -6.88 13.50 4.83
N GLU A 50 -6.28 14.40 4.05
CA GLU A 50 -6.99 15.49 3.37
C GLU A 50 -7.99 14.98 2.32
N ALA A 51 -7.74 13.79 1.76
CA ALA A 51 -8.62 13.11 0.82
C ALA A 51 -9.64 12.15 1.49
N ASP A 52 -9.61 12.01 2.82
CA ASP A 52 -10.39 11.01 3.57
C ASP A 52 -10.14 9.56 3.09
N LEU A 53 -8.88 9.24 2.79
CA LEU A 53 -8.41 7.94 2.31
C LEU A 53 -7.33 7.36 3.23
N ASP A 54 -7.14 6.04 3.13
CA ASP A 54 -6.01 5.35 3.75
C ASP A 54 -4.79 5.32 2.81
N LEU A 55 -3.61 5.54 3.38
CA LEU A 55 -2.35 5.25 2.70
C LEU A 55 -2.07 3.75 2.81
N VAL A 56 -2.04 3.07 1.66
CA VAL A 56 -1.78 1.61 1.56
C VAL A 56 -0.42 1.37 0.93
N GLU A 57 0.41 0.56 1.59
CA GLU A 57 1.65 0.07 0.98
C GLU A 57 1.35 -1.07 0.01
N VAL A 58 1.73 -0.88 -1.26
CA VAL A 58 1.55 -1.88 -2.33
C VAL A 58 2.83 -2.65 -2.66
N ALA A 59 3.99 -2.19 -2.19
CA ALA A 59 5.28 -2.82 -2.37
C ALA A 59 6.22 -2.47 -1.18
N PRO A 60 6.67 -3.47 -0.39
CA PRO A 60 7.60 -3.26 0.73
C PRO A 60 9.05 -3.07 0.31
#